data_AF-A0A6H0THZ8-F1
#
_entry.id   AF-A0A6H0THZ8-F1
#
_cell.length_a   1.000
_cell.length_b   1.000
_cell.length_c   1.000
_cell.angle_alpha   90.00
_cell.angle_beta   90.00
_cell.angle_gamma   90.00
#
_symmetry.space_group_name_H-M   'P 1'
#
loop_
_entity.id
_entity.type
_entity.pdbx_description
1 polymer ?
#
loop_
_entity_poly.entity_id
_entity_poly.type
_entity_poly.pdbx_seq_one_letter_code
_entity_poly.pdbx_strand_id
1 'polypeptide(L)'
;MFTKKQKLATTVTALTLGCGFTFGLTPAFADSNKASVSNAPIHSIQKQELEPFTGYIISVDNNYLLVASTSTKDEALAYENDWWELVSQNKILRVPVSNGENYTIGEQLNVYAAAWTKSLPPIAVMPKIEKVIQ
;
A
#
# COMPACT_ATOMS: atom_id res chain seq x y z
N MET A 1 57.86 60.12 -25.91
CA MET A 1 57.90 59.46 -27.23
C MET A 1 58.58 58.08 -27.04
N PHE A 2 58.30 57.10 -27.91
CA PHE A 2 58.57 55.63 -27.80
C PHE A 2 57.44 54.87 -27.05
N THR A 3 56.32 54.45 -27.66
CA THR A 3 56.01 53.43 -28.71
C THR A 3 56.24 51.96 -28.31
N LYS A 4 55.16 51.16 -28.48
CA LYS A 4 55.12 49.72 -28.86
C LYS A 4 55.37 48.70 -27.72
N LYS A 5 54.73 47.51 -27.61
CA LYS A 5 53.73 46.73 -28.39
C LYS A 5 52.98 45.75 -27.47
N GLN A 6 51.73 45.47 -27.81
CA GLN A 6 50.96 44.29 -27.39
C GLN A 6 51.66 42.98 -27.77
N LYS A 7 51.60 41.95 -26.91
CA LYS A 7 51.30 40.54 -27.26
C LYS A 7 51.29 39.69 -25.97
N LEU A 8 50.13 39.53 -25.33
CA LEU A 8 49.94 38.46 -24.35
C LEU A 8 49.70 37.17 -25.13
N ALA A 9 50.60 36.21 -24.97
CA ALA A 9 50.50 34.89 -25.56
C ALA A 9 49.42 34.10 -24.82
N THR A 10 48.32 33.83 -25.51
CA THR A 10 47.24 32.94 -25.06
C THR A 10 47.73 31.50 -25.12
N THR A 11 48.20 30.95 -24.00
CA THR A 11 48.44 29.51 -23.86
C THR A 11 47.14 28.86 -23.41
N VAL A 12 46.43 28.24 -24.35
CA VAL A 12 45.24 27.43 -24.09
C VAL A 12 45.71 26.04 -23.65
N THR A 13 45.62 25.76 -22.35
CA THR A 13 45.82 24.39 -21.83
C THR A 13 44.55 23.58 -22.09
N ALA A 14 44.57 22.77 -23.15
CA ALA A 14 43.49 21.83 -23.45
C ALA A 14 43.56 20.63 -22.49
N LEU A 15 42.54 20.48 -21.64
CA LEU A 15 42.29 19.26 -20.86
C LEU A 15 41.56 18.26 -21.76
N THR A 16 42.27 17.26 -22.28
CA THR A 16 41.67 16.11 -22.96
C THR A 16 41.35 15.03 -21.94
N LEU A 17 40.06 14.83 -21.65
CA LEU A 17 39.57 13.66 -20.92
C LEU A 17 39.26 12.59 -21.96
N GLY A 18 40.14 11.59 -22.03
CA GLY A 18 39.99 10.45 -22.92
C GLY A 18 38.85 9.53 -22.47
N CYS A 19 37.73 9.57 -23.19
CA CYS A 19 36.73 8.50 -23.16
C CYS A 19 36.95 7.60 -24.38
N GLY A 20 37.70 6.52 -24.18
CA GLY A 20 37.87 5.47 -25.18
C GLY A 20 36.58 4.68 -25.35
N PHE A 21 35.82 4.95 -26.41
CA PHE A 21 34.78 4.07 -26.90
C PHE A 21 35.39 3.08 -27.88
N THR A 22 35.73 1.87 -27.42
CA THR A 22 36.05 0.75 -28.31
C THR A 22 34.77 -0.02 -28.60
N PHE A 23 34.19 0.21 -29.78
CA PHE A 23 33.16 -0.67 -30.35
C PHE A 23 33.83 -1.98 -30.81
N GLY A 24 33.74 -3.01 -29.97
CA GLY A 24 34.06 -4.40 -30.32
C GLY A 24 32.77 -5.18 -30.53
N LEU A 25 32.51 -5.58 -31.77
CA LEU A 25 31.35 -6.38 -32.18
C LEU A 25 31.57 -7.86 -31.80
N THR A 26 30.94 -8.31 -30.71
CA THR A 26 30.60 -9.72 -30.51
C THR A 26 29.31 -9.80 -29.68
N PRO A 27 28.18 -10.25 -30.26
CA PRO A 27 27.02 -10.63 -29.45
C PRO A 27 27.35 -11.95 -28.74
N ALA A 28 27.74 -11.89 -27.47
CA ALA A 28 27.64 -13.05 -26.61
C ALA A 28 26.16 -13.21 -26.25
N PHE A 29 25.46 -14.11 -26.96
CA PHE A 29 24.15 -14.56 -26.52
C PHE A 29 24.33 -15.20 -25.14
N ALA A 30 23.83 -14.52 -24.10
CA ALA A 30 23.68 -15.13 -22.79
C ALA A 30 22.69 -16.29 -22.95
N ASP A 31 23.20 -17.50 -22.82
CA ASP A 31 22.41 -18.73 -22.72
C ASP A 31 21.33 -18.54 -21.66
N SER A 32 20.08 -18.36 -22.09
CA SER A 32 18.96 -18.40 -21.17
C SER A 32 18.76 -19.87 -20.82
N ASN A 33 19.48 -20.35 -19.81
CA ASN A 33 19.07 -21.56 -19.12
C ASN A 33 17.66 -21.28 -18.59
N LYS A 34 16.67 -21.81 -19.31
CA LYS A 34 15.30 -21.91 -18.84
C LYS A 34 15.31 -22.89 -17.69
N ALA A 35 15.74 -22.42 -16.52
CA ALA A 35 15.19 -22.90 -15.28
C ALA A 35 13.68 -22.65 -15.43
N SER A 36 12.96 -23.70 -15.79
CA SER A 36 11.52 -23.78 -15.67
C SER A 36 11.22 -23.60 -14.19
N VAL A 37 11.22 -22.34 -13.74
CA VAL A 37 10.48 -21.95 -12.55
C VAL A 37 9.06 -22.28 -12.95
N SER A 38 8.60 -23.44 -12.47
CA SER A 38 7.20 -23.78 -12.44
C SER A 38 6.46 -22.52 -12.01
N ASN A 39 5.71 -21.91 -12.93
CA ASN A 39 4.65 -20.98 -12.61
C ASN A 39 3.55 -21.79 -11.91
N ALA A 40 3.86 -22.38 -10.76
CA ALA A 40 2.85 -22.73 -9.80
C ALA A 40 2.17 -21.39 -9.48
N PRO A 41 0.87 -21.24 -9.73
CA PRO A 41 0.18 -20.01 -9.37
C PRO A 41 0.41 -19.79 -7.88
N ILE A 42 1.08 -18.70 -7.50
CA ILE A 42 1.26 -18.25 -6.10
C ILE A 42 -0.07 -17.68 -5.57
N HIS A 43 -1.18 -18.26 -6.00
CA HIS A 43 -2.53 -17.87 -5.63
C HIS A 43 -3.33 -19.12 -5.31
N SER A 44 -2.82 -19.90 -4.36
CA SER A 44 -3.73 -20.35 -3.33
C SER A 44 -4.00 -19.13 -2.46
N ILE A 45 -5.05 -18.36 -2.77
CA ILE A 45 -5.80 -17.73 -1.68
C ILE A 45 -6.30 -18.94 -0.92
N GLN A 46 -5.49 -19.45 0.02
CA GLN A 46 -5.97 -20.37 1.00
C GLN A 46 -7.23 -19.67 1.50
N LYS A 47 -8.38 -20.32 1.34
CA LYS A 47 -9.53 -20.08 2.18
C LYS A 47 -9.07 -20.44 3.59
N GLN A 48 -8.17 -19.63 4.13
CA GLN A 48 -7.89 -19.57 5.53
C GLN A 48 -9.25 -19.25 6.09
N GLU A 49 -9.68 -20.06 7.03
CA GLU A 49 -10.81 -19.79 7.88
C GLU A 49 -10.48 -18.48 8.59
N LEU A 50 -10.69 -17.36 7.89
CA LEU A 50 -10.43 -16.02 8.36
C LEU A 50 -11.50 -15.79 9.40
N GLU A 51 -11.07 -15.86 10.65
CA GLU A 51 -11.90 -15.52 11.79
C GLU A 51 -12.59 -14.18 11.47
N PRO A 52 -13.93 -14.12 11.53
CA PRO A 52 -14.64 -12.90 11.19
C PRO A 52 -14.23 -11.80 12.13
N PHE A 53 -14.09 -10.60 11.59
CA PHE A 53 -13.91 -9.42 12.42
C PHE A 53 -15.26 -9.00 12.95
N THR A 54 -15.49 -9.31 14.22
CA THR A 54 -16.68 -8.85 14.95
C THR A 54 -16.39 -7.53 15.63
N GLY A 55 -17.28 -6.56 15.41
CA GLY A 55 -17.17 -5.26 16.05
C GLY A 55 -18.39 -4.38 15.86
N TYR A 56 -18.37 -3.20 16.46
CA TYR A 56 -19.43 -2.21 16.38
C TYR A 56 -19.07 -1.12 15.36
N ILE A 57 -20.08 -0.62 14.66
CA ILE A 57 -19.92 0.50 13.74
C ILE A 57 -19.70 1.79 14.53
N ILE A 58 -18.60 2.49 14.29
CA ILE A 58 -18.32 3.78 14.95
C ILE A 58 -18.44 4.96 13.98
N SER A 59 -18.35 4.71 12.67
CA SER A 59 -18.58 5.72 11.64
C SER A 59 -19.12 5.10 10.36
N VAL A 60 -19.95 5.86 9.65
CA VAL A 60 -20.63 5.46 8.40
C VAL A 60 -20.36 6.52 7.34
N ASP A 61 -19.55 6.17 6.34
CA ASP A 61 -19.35 6.95 5.11
C ASP A 61 -20.11 6.30 3.95
N ASN A 62 -20.33 7.06 2.86
CA ASN A 62 -21.00 6.57 1.66
C ASN A 62 -20.34 5.32 1.03
N ASN A 63 -19.02 5.16 1.22
CA ASN A 63 -18.24 4.10 0.60
C ASN A 63 -17.62 3.15 1.62
N TYR A 64 -17.59 3.52 2.90
CA TYR A 64 -16.87 2.79 3.92
C TYR A 64 -17.59 2.82 5.26
N LEU A 65 -17.45 1.74 6.01
CA LEU A 65 -17.77 1.70 7.43
C LEU A 65 -16.47 1.63 8.22
N LEU A 66 -16.49 2.24 9.39
CA LEU A 66 -15.44 2.06 10.37
C LEU A 66 -15.98 1.16 11.48
N VAL A 67 -15.40 -0.02 11.62
CA VAL A 67 -15.83 -1.04 12.58
C VAL A 67 -14.74 -1.21 13.63
N ALA A 68 -15.13 -1.08 14.90
CA ALA A 68 -14.26 -1.22 16.06
C ALA A 68 -14.55 -2.55 16.77
N SER A 69 -13.51 -3.37 16.95
CA SER A 69 -13.57 -4.60 17.73
C SER A 69 -13.41 -4.27 19.21
N THR A 70 -14.53 -3.98 19.85
CA THR A 70 -14.66 -3.73 21.29
C THR A 70 -15.61 -4.73 21.93
N SER A 71 -15.54 -4.87 23.24
CA SER A 71 -16.41 -5.79 23.98
C SER A 71 -17.83 -5.26 24.12
N THR A 72 -18.00 -3.94 24.10
CA THR A 72 -19.29 -3.27 24.29
C THR A 72 -19.51 -2.15 23.29
N LYS A 73 -20.78 -1.85 23.04
CA LYS A 73 -21.21 -0.73 22.19
C LYS A 73 -20.71 0.60 22.72
N ASP A 74 -20.89 0.88 24.01
CA ASP A 74 -20.52 2.17 24.62
C ASP A 74 -19.01 2.44 24.55
N GLU A 75 -18.20 1.38 24.73
CA GLU A 75 -16.75 1.47 24.52
C GLU A 75 -16.43 1.79 23.06
N ALA A 76 -17.13 1.19 22.10
CA ALA A 76 -16.92 1.48 20.68
C ALA A 76 -17.21 2.95 20.35
N LEU A 77 -18.35 3.46 20.84
CA LEU A 77 -18.79 4.84 20.61
C LEU A 77 -17.85 5.87 21.24
N ALA A 78 -17.14 5.52 22.32
CA ALA A 78 -16.12 6.39 22.88
C ALA A 78 -14.98 6.69 21.89
N TYR A 79 -14.71 5.78 20.95
CA TYR A 79 -13.67 5.92 19.92
C TYR A 79 -14.18 6.50 18.59
N GLU A 80 -15.40 7.00 18.52
CA GLU A 80 -15.94 7.63 17.30
C GLU A 80 -15.04 8.77 16.80
N ASN A 81 -14.55 9.62 17.72
CA ASN A 81 -13.68 10.74 17.38
C ASN A 81 -12.18 10.40 17.47
N ASP A 82 -11.78 9.47 18.33
CA ASP A 82 -10.38 9.14 18.64
C ASP A 82 -10.03 7.68 18.31
N TRP A 83 -10.39 7.23 17.11
CA TRP A 83 -10.18 5.85 16.66
C TRP A 83 -8.70 5.45 16.43
N TRP A 84 -7.76 6.40 16.50
CA TRP A 84 -6.33 6.15 16.27
C TRP A 84 -5.72 5.14 17.25
N GLU A 85 -6.22 5.10 18.49
CA GLU A 85 -5.77 4.12 19.48
C GLU A 85 -6.11 2.69 19.03
N LEU A 86 -7.29 2.48 18.44
CA LEU A 86 -7.73 1.18 17.95
C LEU A 86 -6.89 0.70 16.76
N VAL A 87 -6.33 1.61 15.96
CA VAL A 87 -5.39 1.26 14.89
C VAL A 87 -4.14 0.59 15.45
N SER A 88 -3.58 1.17 16.50
CA SER A 88 -2.35 0.66 17.14
C SER A 88 -2.57 -0.71 17.79
N GLN A 89 -3.80 -0.96 18.26
CA GLN A 89 -4.21 -2.23 18.85
C GLN A 89 -4.72 -3.25 17.81
N ASN A 90 -4.73 -2.90 16.52
CA ASN A 90 -5.31 -3.70 15.43
C ASN A 90 -6.77 -4.12 15.70
N LYS A 91 -7.53 -3.25 16.37
CA LYS A 91 -8.94 -3.41 16.75
C LYS A 91 -9.88 -2.60 15.86
N ILE A 92 -9.42 -2.16 14.70
CA ILE A 92 -10.23 -1.37 13.78
C ILE A 92 -10.11 -1.89 12.37
N LEU A 93 -11.22 -1.84 11.66
CA LEU A 93 -11.30 -2.23 10.28
C LEU A 93 -12.12 -1.23 9.49
N ARG A 94 -11.59 -0.81 8.34
CA ARG A 94 -12.33 -0.08 7.34
C ARG A 94 -12.95 -1.05 6.34
N VAL A 95 -14.27 -1.05 6.25
CA VAL A 95 -15.02 -2.00 5.44
C VAL A 95 -15.65 -1.27 4.26
N PRO A 96 -15.27 -1.56 3.00
CA PRO A 96 -15.97 -0.99 1.86
C PRO A 96 -17.40 -1.51 1.79
N VAL A 97 -18.35 -0.61 1.58
CA VAL A 97 -19.77 -0.93 1.41
C VAL A 97 -20.24 -0.61 0.01
N SER A 98 -21.19 -1.40 -0.47
CA SER A 98 -21.88 -1.15 -1.74
C SER A 98 -23.08 -0.23 -1.49
N ASN A 99 -23.32 0.73 -2.38
CA ASN A 99 -24.48 1.62 -2.29
C ASN A 99 -25.78 0.79 -2.21
N GLY A 100 -26.51 0.91 -1.10
CA GLY A 100 -27.83 0.28 -0.92
C GLY A 100 -28.09 -0.26 0.49
N GLU A 101 -27.04 -0.55 1.26
CA GLU A 101 -27.19 -1.05 2.63
C GLU A 101 -27.25 0.11 3.64
N ASN A 102 -28.27 0.09 4.50
CA ASN A 102 -28.41 1.07 5.58
C ASN A 102 -27.75 0.51 6.84
N TYR A 103 -26.66 1.14 7.23
CA TYR A 103 -25.93 0.84 8.46
C TYR A 103 -26.12 1.98 9.46
N THR A 104 -26.27 1.64 10.73
CA THR A 104 -26.41 2.63 11.79
C THR A 104 -25.26 2.53 12.79
N ILE A 105 -24.81 3.69 13.27
CA ILE A 105 -23.72 3.76 14.25
C ILE A 105 -24.13 2.98 15.50
N GLY A 106 -23.22 2.11 15.96
CA GLY A 106 -23.38 1.25 17.12
C GLY A 106 -24.09 -0.08 16.86
N GLU A 107 -24.41 -0.42 15.60
CA GLU A 107 -24.76 -1.81 15.23
C GLU A 107 -23.53 -2.72 15.34
N GLN A 108 -23.75 -3.97 15.73
CA GLN A 108 -22.71 -5.00 15.72
C GLN A 108 -22.73 -5.76 14.40
N LEU A 109 -21.56 -5.89 13.79
CA LEU A 109 -21.36 -6.56 12.51
C LEU A 109 -20.29 -7.65 12.63
N ASN A 110 -20.50 -8.72 11.87
CA ASN A 110 -19.48 -9.71 11.56
C ASN A 110 -18.98 -9.45 10.13
N VAL A 111 -17.69 -9.16 9.99
CA VAL A 111 -17.08 -8.85 8.70
C VAL A 111 -16.14 -9.99 8.31
N TYR A 112 -16.51 -10.69 7.24
CA TYR A 112 -15.67 -11.73 6.64
C TYR A 112 -14.94 -11.11 5.47
N ALA A 113 -13.61 -11.06 5.51
CA ALA A 113 -12.81 -10.50 4.42
C ALA A 113 -11.94 -11.59 3.80
N ALA A 114 -11.70 -11.52 2.49
CA ALA A 114 -10.76 -12.41 1.82
C ALA A 114 -9.30 -12.08 2.19
N ALA A 115 -9.02 -10.81 2.46
CA ALA A 115 -7.73 -10.32 2.88
C ALA A 115 -7.87 -8.91 3.50
N TRP A 116 -6.75 -8.42 4.03
CA TRP A 116 -6.63 -7.09 4.64
C TRP A 116 -5.50 -6.33 3.94
N THR A 117 -5.71 -5.04 3.68
CA THR A 117 -4.64 -4.21 3.13
C THR A 117 -3.65 -3.79 4.22
N LYS A 118 -2.38 -3.59 3.83
CA LYS A 118 -1.35 -2.98 4.70
C LYS A 118 -1.50 -1.46 4.72
N SER A 119 -2.62 -0.98 5.23
CA SER A 119 -2.93 0.44 5.40
C SER A 119 -3.34 0.73 6.84
N LEU A 120 -3.43 2.01 7.21
CA LEU A 120 -3.82 2.45 8.55
C LEU A 120 -5.01 3.43 8.40
N PRO A 121 -6.23 3.05 8.82
CA PRO A 121 -6.63 1.74 9.31
C PRO A 121 -6.63 0.68 8.18
N PRO A 122 -6.44 -0.62 8.50
CA PRO A 122 -6.53 -1.70 7.52
C PRO A 122 -7.89 -1.72 6.81
N ILE A 123 -7.87 -1.99 5.50
CA ILE A 123 -9.08 -2.07 4.66
C ILE A 123 -9.38 -3.53 4.33
N ALA A 124 -10.63 -3.95 4.52
CA ALA A 124 -11.11 -5.26 4.14
C ALA A 124 -11.21 -5.41 2.61
N VAL A 125 -10.69 -6.51 2.07
CA VAL A 125 -10.77 -6.85 0.66
C VAL A 125 -11.93 -7.82 0.43
N MET A 126 -12.86 -7.44 -0.45
CA MET A 126 -14.08 -8.21 -0.75
C MET A 126 -14.83 -8.65 0.53
N PRO A 127 -15.23 -7.70 1.39
CA PRO A 127 -15.93 -8.06 2.62
C PRO A 127 -17.31 -8.62 2.33
N LYS A 128 -17.71 -9.61 3.12
CA LYS A 128 -19.09 -10.02 3.33
C LYS A 128 -19.48 -9.58 4.74
N ILE A 129 -20.54 -8.78 4.84
CA ILE A 129 -21.00 -8.18 6.08
C ILE A 129 -22.26 -8.92 6.53
N GLU A 130 -22.28 -9.38 7.77
CA GLU A 130 -23.45 -9.99 8.39
C GLU A 130 -23.82 -9.17 9.64
N LYS A 131 -25.07 -8.69 9.70
CA LYS A 131 -25.58 -7.99 10.89
C LYS A 131 -25.82 -9.01 12.01
N VAL A 132 -25.28 -8.74 13.19
CA VAL A 132 -25.60 -9.52 14.39
C VAL A 132 -26.94 -9.02 14.91
N ILE A 133 -27.99 -9.84 14.75
CA ILE A 133 -29.31 -9.52 15.29
C ILE A 133 -29.23 -9.75 16.80
N GLN A 134 -29.44 -8.69 17.57
CA GLN A 134 -29.46 -8.72 19.03
C GLN A 134 -30.87 -8.93 19.57
#